data_AF-A0A662HWZ3-F1
#
_entry.id   AF-A0A662HWZ3-F1
#
_cell.length_a   1.000
_cell.length_b   1.000
_cell.length_c   1.000
_cell.angle_alpha   90.00
_cell.angle_beta   90.00
_cell.angle_gamma   90.00
#
_symmetry.space_group_name_H-M   'P 1'
#
loop_
_entity.id
_entity.type
_entity.pdbx_description
1 polymer ?
#
loop_
_entity_poly.entity_id
_entity_poly.type
_entity_poly.pdbx_seq_one_letter_code
_entity_poly.pdbx_strand_id
1 'polypeptide(L)'
;MIVENWKRSLERRFKIYDILFKHIKRDITLIDIDLEDAEALLKGKLKFSSTMLNILYDCIVLYDPKGILRKLIEETKMLVERLKLRRYKIGKSYGWVIQSEARSLR
;
A
#
# COMPACT_ATOMS: atom_id res chain seq x y z
N MET A 1 5.67 1.31 -4.51
CA MET A 1 6.37 2.58 -4.84
C MET A 1 5.40 3.55 -5.49
N ILE A 2 5.71 4.85 -5.46
CA ILE A 2 4.95 5.87 -6.20
C ILE A 2 5.78 6.24 -7.43
N VAL A 3 5.14 6.29 -8.60
CA VAL A 3 5.79 6.63 -9.87
C VAL A 3 5.14 7.88 -10.45
N GLU A 4 5.96 8.76 -10.99
CA GLU A 4 5.53 10.00 -11.64
C GLU A 4 6.07 10.09 -13.07
N ASN A 5 5.40 10.86 -13.92
CA ASN A 5 5.83 11.14 -15.30
C ASN A 5 6.06 9.90 -16.17
N TRP A 6 5.41 8.78 -15.85
CA TRP A 6 5.51 7.54 -16.62
C TRP A 6 4.16 6.87 -16.73
N LYS A 7 3.63 6.73 -17.94
CA LYS A 7 2.35 6.05 -18.20
C LYS A 7 2.32 4.65 -17.60
N ARG A 8 1.21 4.32 -16.94
CA ARG A 8 0.95 2.98 -16.39
C ARG A 8 0.88 1.93 -17.48
N SER A 9 1.80 0.97 -17.41
CA SER A 9 1.89 -0.16 -18.36
C SER A 9 2.67 -1.33 -17.75
N LEU A 10 2.55 -2.51 -18.36
CA LEU A 10 3.40 -3.66 -18.02
C LEU A 10 4.87 -3.36 -18.28
N GLU A 11 5.18 -2.66 -19.38
CA GLU A 11 6.55 -2.28 -19.73
C GLU A 11 7.22 -1.42 -18.66
N ARG A 12 6.48 -0.45 -18.08
CA ARG A 12 6.96 0.33 -16.93
C ARG A 12 7.37 -0.57 -15.78
N ARG A 13 6.49 -1.51 -15.41
CA ARG A 13 6.74 -2.46 -14.32
C ARG A 13 7.96 -3.34 -14.61
N PHE A 14 8.11 -3.83 -15.84
CA PHE A 14 9.28 -4.62 -16.24
C PHE A 14 10.58 -3.83 -16.15
N LYS A 15 10.61 -2.58 -16.64
CA LYS A 15 11.81 -1.73 -16.59
C LYS A 15 12.23 -1.41 -15.16
N ILE A 16 11.28 -1.10 -14.28
CA ILE A 16 11.57 -0.89 -12.86
C ILE A 16 12.06 -2.18 -12.21
N TYR A 17 11.38 -3.31 -12.47
CA TYR A 17 11.77 -4.61 -11.93
C TYR A 17 13.19 -5.01 -12.34
N ASP A 18 13.54 -4.86 -13.61
CA ASP A 18 14.87 -5.21 -14.16
C ASP A 18 15.99 -4.47 -13.43
N ILE A 19 15.83 -3.16 -13.19
CA ILE A 19 16.80 -2.37 -12.43
C ILE A 19 16.91 -2.88 -11.00
N LEU A 20 15.78 -3.08 -10.31
CA LEU A 20 15.78 -3.56 -8.92
C LEU A 20 16.41 -4.95 -8.82
N PHE A 21 16.10 -5.86 -9.75
CA PHE A 21 16.63 -7.22 -9.77
C PHE A 21 18.15 -7.24 -9.97
N LYS A 22 18.69 -6.40 -10.86
CA LYS A 22 20.14 -6.28 -11.08
C LYS A 22 20.91 -5.93 -9.82
N HIS A 23 20.33 -5.08 -8.96
CA HIS A 23 20.97 -4.63 -7.72
C HIS A 23 20.66 -5.52 -6.52
N ILE A 24 19.42 -6.01 -6.38
CA ILE A 24 18.97 -6.81 -5.23
C ILE A 24 19.35 -8.30 -5.40
N LYS A 25 19.44 -8.79 -6.65
CA LYS A 25 19.78 -10.17 -7.01
C LYS A 25 18.88 -11.22 -6.36
N ARG A 26 17.61 -10.88 -6.13
CA ARG A 26 16.57 -11.76 -5.59
C ARG A 26 15.23 -11.40 -6.22
N ASP A 27 14.34 -12.39 -6.30
CA ASP A 27 12.97 -12.16 -6.76
C ASP A 27 12.22 -11.27 -5.77
N ILE A 28 11.55 -10.26 -6.31
CA ILE A 28 10.75 -9.31 -5.54
C ILE A 28 9.36 -9.17 -6.13
N THR A 29 8.37 -8.87 -5.29
CA THR A 29 7.05 -8.46 -5.78
C THR A 29 7.02 -6.94 -5.94
N LEU A 30 6.89 -6.46 -7.18
CA LEU A 30 6.79 -5.03 -7.48
C LEU A 30 5.32 -4.59 -7.52
N ILE A 31 4.95 -3.71 -6.59
CA ILE A 31 3.69 -2.99 -6.59
C ILE A 31 3.98 -1.50 -6.71
N ASP A 32 3.39 -0.89 -7.73
CA ASP A 32 3.51 0.52 -8.08
C ASP A 32 2.14 1.18 -8.18
N ILE A 33 2.08 2.45 -7.80
CA ILE A 33 0.92 3.34 -7.97
C ILE A 33 1.40 4.63 -8.63
N ASP A 34 0.48 5.29 -9.33
CA ASP A 34 0.74 6.60 -9.92
C ASP A 34 0.69 7.69 -8.84
N LEU A 35 1.45 8.78 -9.02
CA LEU A 35 1.43 9.90 -8.08
C LEU A 35 0.04 10.51 -7.98
N GLU A 36 -0.68 10.62 -9.09
CA GLU A 36 -2.03 11.15 -9.15
C GLU A 36 -3.01 10.28 -8.33
N ASP A 37 -2.88 8.96 -8.42
CA ASP A 37 -3.66 8.00 -7.62
C ASP A 37 -3.33 8.12 -6.13
N ALA A 38 -2.05 8.26 -5.78
CA ALA A 38 -1.58 8.47 -4.41
C ALA A 38 -2.18 9.75 -3.81
N GLU A 39 -2.19 10.84 -4.56
CA GLU A 39 -2.82 12.09 -4.13
C GLU A 39 -4.34 11.97 -4.04
N ALA A 40 -4.98 11.24 -4.95
CA ALA A 40 -6.42 11.01 -4.92
C ALA A 40 -6.83 10.19 -3.70
N LEU A 41 -6.01 9.24 -3.24
CA LEU A 41 -6.19 8.53 -1.97
C LEU A 41 -6.15 9.50 -0.78
N LEU A 42 -5.13 10.38 -0.72
CA LEU A 42 -5.01 11.38 0.35
C LEU A 42 -6.17 12.39 0.37
N LYS A 43 -6.72 12.72 -0.80
CA LYS A 43 -7.88 13.60 -0.94
C LYS A 43 -9.21 12.88 -0.71
N GLY A 44 -9.19 11.57 -0.38
CA GLY A 44 -10.39 10.76 -0.17
C GLY A 44 -11.22 10.49 -1.43
N LYS A 45 -10.68 10.78 -2.62
CA LYS A 45 -11.32 10.54 -3.91
C LYS A 45 -11.22 9.07 -4.34
N LEU A 46 -10.19 8.38 -3.86
CA LEU A 46 -10.03 6.94 -3.96
C LEU A 46 -10.06 6.32 -2.58
N LYS A 47 -10.47 5.05 -2.50
CA LYS A 47 -10.47 4.28 -1.26
C LYS A 47 -9.24 3.37 -1.21
N PHE A 48 -8.67 3.22 -0.02
CA PHE A 48 -7.63 2.22 0.22
C PHE A 48 -8.19 0.81 0.02
N SER A 49 -7.46 -0.02 -0.72
CA SER A 49 -7.75 -1.46 -0.80
C SER A 49 -7.19 -2.20 0.41
N SER A 50 -7.67 -3.41 0.67
CA SER A 50 -7.13 -4.27 1.73
C SER A 50 -5.63 -4.54 1.57
N THR A 51 -5.16 -4.76 0.33
CA THR A 51 -3.73 -4.92 0.03
C THR A 51 -2.93 -3.67 0.34
N MET A 52 -3.46 -2.48 0.01
CA MET A 52 -2.79 -1.21 0.35
C MET A 52 -2.69 -1.03 1.86
N LEU A 53 -3.77 -1.32 2.62
CA LEU A 53 -3.73 -1.27 4.08
C LEU A 53 -2.68 -2.22 4.65
N ASN A 54 -2.62 -3.46 4.16
CA ASN A 54 -1.60 -4.42 4.59
C ASN A 54 -0.18 -3.93 4.34
N ILE A 55 0.07 -3.31 3.18
CA ILE A 55 1.40 -2.77 2.84
C ILE A 55 1.70 -1.54 3.70
N LEU A 56 0.84 -0.54 3.70
CA LEU A 56 1.11 0.77 4.33
C LEU A 56 1.13 0.73 5.85
N TYR A 57 0.41 -0.22 6.47
CA TYR A 57 0.39 -0.33 7.92
C TYR A 57 1.74 -0.80 8.50
N ASP A 58 2.44 -1.71 7.81
CA ASP A 58 3.71 -2.30 8.27
C ASP A 58 4.94 -1.86 7.47
N CYS A 59 4.80 -1.00 6.46
CA CYS A 59 5.93 -0.69 5.57
C CYS A 59 7.04 0.10 6.27
N ILE A 60 8.25 -0.06 5.71
CA ILE A 60 9.40 0.78 6.00
C ILE A 60 9.63 1.71 4.80
N VAL A 61 9.75 3.00 5.06
CA VAL A 61 10.02 4.01 4.02
C VAL A 61 11.52 4.07 3.76
N LEU A 62 11.93 3.72 2.54
CA LEU A 62 13.33 3.84 2.10
C LEU A 62 13.63 5.21 1.48
N TYR A 63 12.67 5.82 0.79
CA TYR A 63 12.82 7.08 0.08
C TYR A 63 11.46 7.78 -0.08
N ASP A 64 11.33 9.03 0.39
CA ASP A 64 10.09 9.81 0.31
C ASP A 64 10.35 11.33 0.28
N PRO A 65 10.93 11.87 -0.81
CA PRO A 65 11.33 13.28 -0.89
C PRO A 65 10.14 14.24 -0.88
N LYS A 66 8.96 13.80 -1.33
CA LYS A 66 7.73 14.61 -1.40
C LYS A 66 6.83 14.45 -0.16
N GLY A 67 7.21 13.58 0.78
CA GLY A 67 6.41 13.29 1.98
C GLY A 67 5.07 12.60 1.70
N ILE A 68 4.85 12.07 0.49
CA ILE A 68 3.57 11.49 0.09
C ILE A 68 3.39 10.11 0.74
N LEU A 69 4.45 9.30 0.78
CA LEU A 69 4.38 7.99 1.44
C LEU A 69 4.11 8.13 2.94
N ARG A 70 4.79 9.08 3.60
CA ARG A 70 4.57 9.37 5.01
C ARG A 70 3.11 9.75 5.29
N LYS A 71 2.54 10.66 4.50
CA LYS A 71 1.12 11.04 4.61
C LYS A 71 0.17 9.86 4.38
N LEU A 72 0.45 8.99 3.40
CA LEU A 72 -0.37 7.80 3.15
C LEU A 72 -0.33 6.81 4.32
N ILE A 73 0.84 6.65 4.95
CA ILE A 73 1.01 5.81 6.15
C ILE A 73 0.23 6.39 7.33
N GLU A 74 0.31 7.71 7.54
CA GLU A 74 -0.43 8.42 8.59
C GLU A 74 -1.95 8.26 8.39
N GLU A 75 -2.47 8.53 7.19
CA GLU A 75 -3.90 8.34 6.89
C GLU A 75 -4.32 6.87 7.04
N THR A 76 -3.45 5.92 6.68
CA THR A 76 -3.72 4.48 6.89
C THR A 76 -3.88 4.16 8.37
N LYS A 77 -2.98 4.66 9.23
CA LYS A 77 -3.04 4.44 10.68
C LYS A 77 -4.28 5.10 11.29
N MET A 78 -4.57 6.33 10.89
CA MET A 78 -5.78 7.04 11.30
C MET A 78 -7.06 6.31 10.87
N LEU A 79 -7.10 5.77 9.66
CA LEU A 79 -8.25 5.00 9.16
C LEU A 79 -8.47 3.73 9.98
N VAL A 80 -7.40 2.99 10.28
CA VAL A 80 -7.46 1.77 11.11
C VAL A 80 -8.01 2.08 12.50
N GLU A 81 -7.54 3.17 13.12
CA GLU A 81 -8.00 3.61 14.43
C GLU A 81 -9.46 4.10 14.40
N ARG A 82 -9.79 5.00 13.47
CA ARG A 82 -11.13 5.59 13.29
C ARG A 82 -12.21 4.53 13.07
N LEU A 83 -11.92 3.53 12.24
CA LEU A 83 -12.85 2.44 11.94
C LEU A 83 -12.74 1.26 12.91
N LYS A 84 -11.86 1.35 13.93
CA LYS A 84 -11.59 0.27 14.89
C LYS A 84 -11.33 -1.06 14.17
N LEU A 85 -10.48 -1.04 13.14
CA LEU A 85 -10.19 -2.23 12.36
C LEU A 85 -9.30 -3.18 13.18
N ARG A 86 -9.68 -4.45 13.22
CA ARG A 86 -8.85 -5.54 13.70
C ARG A 86 -8.30 -6.33 12.53
N ARG A 87 -6.98 -6.50 12.53
CA ARG A 87 -6.28 -7.34 11.58
C ARG A 87 -6.42 -8.80 11.99
N TYR A 88 -6.73 -9.66 11.02
CA TYR A 88 -6.78 -11.10 11.19
C TYR A 88 -5.92 -11.78 10.10
N LYS A 89 -5.59 -13.05 10.32
CA LYS A 89 -4.77 -13.86 9.41
C LYS A 89 -5.46 -15.17 9.10
N ILE A 90 -5.55 -15.52 7.82
CA ILE A 90 -6.03 -16.82 7.34
C ILE A 90 -4.93 -17.43 6.48
N GLY A 91 -4.30 -18.49 6.99
CA GLY A 91 -3.14 -19.11 6.34
C GLY A 91 -2.00 -18.10 6.16
N LYS A 92 -1.68 -17.77 4.90
CA LYS A 92 -0.64 -16.78 4.53
C LYS A 92 -1.19 -15.36 4.29
N SER A 93 -2.51 -15.19 4.31
CA SER A 93 -3.19 -13.94 3.95
C SER A 93 -3.59 -13.14 5.19
N TYR A 94 -3.51 -11.81 5.08
CA TYR A 94 -3.99 -10.88 6.10
C TYR A 94 -5.23 -10.13 5.61
N GLY A 95 -6.18 -9.92 6.52
CA GLY A 95 -7.39 -9.15 6.27
C GLY A 95 -7.72 -8.20 7.44
N TRP A 96 -8.73 -7.37 7.23
CA TRP A 96 -9.21 -6.39 8.20
C TRP A 96 -10.71 -6.56 8.41
N VAL A 97 -11.16 -6.50 9.66
CA VAL A 97 -12.58 -6.52 10.03
C VAL A 97 -12.87 -5.38 10.99
N ILE A 98 -14.06 -4.80 10.93
CA ILE A 98 -14.49 -3.83 11.93
C ILE A 98 -14.66 -4.56 13.26
N GLN A 99 -14.08 -4.05 14.35
CA GLN A 99 -14.06 -4.75 15.63
C GLN A 99 -15.46 -5.14 16.15
N SER A 100 -16.49 -4.34 15.86
CA SER A 100 -17.88 -4.67 16.21
C SER A 100 -18.42 -5.89 15.45
N GLU A 101 -18.00 -6.07 14.21
CA GLU A 101 -18.38 -7.20 13.34
C GLU A 101 -17.51 -8.44 13.57
N ALA A 102 -16.37 -8.31 14.24
CA ALA A 102 -15.49 -9.44 14.55
C ALA A 102 -16.11 -10.46 15.52
N ARG A 103 -17.18 -10.10 16.25
CA ARG A 103 -17.88 -11.01 17.19
C ARG A 103 -18.79 -12.02 16.49
N SER A 104 -19.23 -11.77 15.25
CA SER A 104 -20.11 -12.66 14.49
C SER A 104 -19.38 -13.69 13.62
N LEU A 105 -18.04 -13.73 13.67
CA LEU A 105 -17.18 -14.68 12.94
C LEU A 105 -16.58 -15.77 13.85
N ARG A 106 -17.10 -15.94 15.08
CA ARG A 106 -16.70 -16.98 16.04
C ARG A 106 -17.85 -17.94 16.30
#